data_AF-A0A090N0N3-F1
#
_entry.id   AF-A0A090N0N3-F1
#
_cell.length_a   1.000
_cell.length_b   1.000
_cell.length_c   1.000
_cell.angle_alpha   90.00
_cell.angle_beta   90.00
_cell.angle_gamma   90.00
#
_symmetry.space_group_name_H-M   'P 1'
#
loop_
_entity.id
_entity.type
_entity.pdbx_description
1 polymer ?
#
loop_
_entity_poly.entity_id
_entity_poly.type
_entity_poly.pdbx_seq_one_letter_code
_entity_poly.pdbx_strand_id
1 'polypeptide(L)'
;MVLEGDKKIKYILYTQDEFDKEFLVDNQNTNFWIKLYSKIWCFDIFYHLRKGSISDLIPGIKWIKNYKQKRLLDDSICGIFLGLFSIPEALSCGHLTNFGISYGLYTSFFAPLIYAFLGTSRHISLGMFFISSFLISKVKDNIELYLIENEDEYDEISSEEILTTITFTCGIIMDLQQE
;
A
#
# COMPACT_ATOMS: atom_id res chain seq x y z
N MET A 1 -36.13 21.63 2.00
CA MET A 1 -36.99 20.56 1.43
C MET A 1 -37.03 20.80 -0.08
N VAL A 2 -36.18 20.10 -0.82
CA VAL A 2 -36.15 20.16 -2.29
C VAL A 2 -36.82 18.88 -2.78
N LEU A 3 -37.77 19.01 -3.71
CA LEU A 3 -38.57 17.91 -4.24
C LEU A 3 -37.94 17.40 -5.54
N GLU A 4 -37.38 16.19 -5.51
CA GLU A 4 -36.96 15.44 -6.69
C GLU A 4 -37.71 14.10 -6.68
N GLY A 5 -38.81 14.00 -7.44
CA GLY A 5 -39.62 12.77 -7.57
C GLY A 5 -40.43 12.36 -6.32
N ASP A 6 -41.38 11.45 -6.50
CA ASP A 6 -42.37 10.99 -5.52
C ASP A 6 -41.81 10.26 -4.26
N LYS A 7 -40.51 10.35 -3.99
CA LYS A 7 -39.88 9.82 -2.77
C LYS A 7 -39.64 10.94 -1.77
N LYS A 8 -40.52 11.03 -0.75
CA LYS A 8 -40.29 11.89 0.42
C LYS A 8 -39.17 11.33 1.29
N ILE A 9 -37.93 11.69 0.99
CA ILE A 9 -36.78 11.40 1.87
C ILE A 9 -36.64 12.58 2.85
N LYS A 10 -36.80 12.30 4.14
CA LYS A 10 -36.63 13.29 5.22
C LYS A 10 -35.16 13.30 5.64
N TYR A 11 -34.35 14.16 5.02
CA TYR A 11 -32.99 14.41 5.49
C TYR A 11 -33.04 15.30 6.74
N ILE A 12 -32.53 14.80 7.86
CA ILE A 12 -32.20 15.62 9.03
C ILE A 12 -30.85 16.24 8.71
N LEU A 13 -30.78 17.57 8.67
CA LEU A 13 -29.53 18.29 8.44
C LEU A 13 -28.79 18.35 9.76
N TYR A 14 -27.76 17.53 9.90
CA TYR A 14 -26.81 17.63 11.01
C TYR A 14 -25.72 18.62 10.65
N THR A 15 -25.31 19.44 11.60
CA THR A 15 -23.98 20.06 11.55
C THR A 15 -22.92 19.01 11.91
N GLN A 16 -21.68 19.18 11.43
CA GLN A 16 -20.59 18.22 11.67
C GLN A 16 -20.42 17.94 13.18
N ASP A 17 -20.51 18.99 14.00
CA ASP A 17 -20.40 18.90 15.46
C ASP A 17 -21.57 18.12 16.13
N GLU A 18 -22.77 18.14 15.54
CA GLU A 18 -23.93 17.39 16.04
C GLU A 18 -23.86 15.92 15.62
N PHE A 19 -23.44 15.65 14.38
CA PHE A 19 -23.22 14.29 13.88
C PHE A 19 -22.17 13.56 14.73
N ASP A 20 -21.08 14.27 15.03
CA ASP A 20 -19.98 13.73 15.82
C ASP A 20 -20.40 13.45 17.28
N LYS A 21 -21.31 14.23 17.87
CA LYS A 21 -21.83 13.95 19.23
C LYS A 21 -22.79 12.76 19.30
N GLU A 22 -23.55 12.51 18.25
CA GLU A 22 -24.59 11.46 18.25
C GLU A 22 -24.04 10.10 17.78
N PHE A 23 -23.03 10.10 16.90
CA PHE A 23 -22.50 8.88 16.28
C PHE A 23 -21.04 8.55 16.64
N LEU A 24 -20.29 9.42 17.31
CA LEU A 24 -18.98 9.02 17.84
C LEU A 24 -19.15 8.21 19.11
N VAL A 25 -19.00 6.90 18.95
CA VAL A 25 -18.71 5.95 20.01
C VAL A 25 -17.40 6.36 20.69
N ASP A 26 -17.49 6.62 21.99
CA ASP A 26 -16.37 6.94 22.88
C ASP A 26 -15.40 5.74 22.94
N ASN A 27 -14.34 5.76 22.12
CA ASN A 27 -13.29 4.75 22.14
C ASN A 27 -12.26 5.09 23.21
N GLN A 28 -12.68 5.03 24.47
CA GLN A 28 -11.77 5.11 25.60
C GLN A 28 -11.84 3.82 26.41
N ASN A 29 -10.67 3.18 26.52
CA ASN A 29 -10.32 2.11 27.45
C ASN A 29 -10.47 0.66 26.98
N THR A 30 -9.85 0.32 25.83
CA THR A 30 -9.44 -1.07 25.55
C THR A 30 -7.92 -1.18 25.57
N ASN A 31 -7.40 -2.00 26.49
CA ASN A 31 -5.97 -2.14 26.74
C ASN A 31 -5.23 -2.72 25.52
N PHE A 32 -4.18 -2.01 25.10
CA PHE A 32 -3.25 -2.40 24.03
C PHE A 32 -2.76 -3.84 24.17
N TRP A 33 -2.44 -4.28 25.39
CA TRP A 33 -1.94 -5.62 25.68
C TRP A 33 -2.99 -6.73 25.47
N ILE A 34 -4.28 -6.45 25.61
CA ILE A 34 -5.33 -7.46 25.34
C ILE A 34 -5.54 -7.63 23.83
N LYS A 35 -5.44 -6.53 23.06
CA LYS A 35 -5.34 -6.58 21.59
C LYS A 35 -4.11 -7.38 21.14
N LEU A 36 -2.99 -7.24 21.85
CA LEU A 36 -1.75 -7.97 21.57
C LEU A 36 -1.88 -9.47 21.86
N TYR A 37 -2.41 -9.85 23.04
CA TYR A 37 -2.59 -11.25 23.42
C TYR A 37 -3.67 -11.96 22.61
N SER A 38 -4.73 -11.27 22.16
CA SER A 38 -5.71 -11.86 21.24
C SER A 38 -5.21 -11.96 19.80
N LYS A 39 -4.25 -11.12 19.37
CA LYS A 39 -3.59 -11.19 18.04
C LYS A 39 -2.61 -12.36 17.93
N ILE A 40 -1.90 -12.70 19.00
CA ILE A 40 -0.91 -13.80 19.02
C ILE A 40 -1.59 -15.19 18.93
N TRP A 41 -2.91 -15.26 19.13
CA TRP A 41 -3.69 -16.49 19.03
C TRP A 41 -4.20 -16.82 17.61
N CYS A 42 -3.82 -16.05 16.58
CA CYS A 42 -3.98 -16.46 15.17
C CYS A 42 -2.92 -17.49 14.76
N PHE A 43 -2.95 -18.64 15.44
CA PHE A 43 -2.24 -19.86 15.06
C PHE A 43 -2.76 -20.47 13.73
N ASP A 44 -3.68 -19.78 13.04
CA ASP A 44 -4.25 -20.17 11.76
C ASP A 44 -3.30 -19.95 10.57
N ILE A 45 -2.40 -18.96 10.62
CA ILE A 45 -1.34 -18.80 9.60
C ILE A 45 -0.45 -20.04 9.55
N PHE A 46 -0.08 -20.58 10.71
CA PHE A 46 0.76 -21.78 10.78
C PHE A 46 -0.02 -23.08 10.47
N TYR A 47 -1.32 -23.14 10.75
CA TYR A 47 -2.18 -24.27 10.39
C TYR A 47 -2.48 -24.33 8.88
N HIS A 48 -2.64 -23.19 8.21
CA HIS A 48 -2.83 -23.11 6.76
C HIS A 48 -1.52 -23.38 5.99
N LEU A 49 -0.37 -22.98 6.56
CA LEU A 49 0.98 -23.29 6.05
C LEU A 49 1.33 -24.78 6.10
N ARG A 50 0.76 -25.55 7.04
CA ARG A 50 1.11 -26.97 7.25
C ARG A 50 0.31 -27.96 6.38
N LYS A 51 -0.79 -27.52 5.75
CA LYS A 51 -1.70 -28.40 4.99
C LYS A 51 -1.94 -27.99 3.52
N GLY A 52 -1.49 -26.81 3.11
CA GLY A 52 -1.72 -26.27 1.76
C GLY A 52 -0.72 -26.78 0.72
N SER A 53 -1.24 -27.22 -0.42
CA SER A 53 -0.44 -27.51 -1.62
C SER A 53 0.21 -26.20 -2.11
N ILE A 54 1.32 -26.26 -2.86
CA ILE A 54 2.01 -25.09 -3.46
C ILE A 54 1.04 -24.15 -4.23
N SER A 55 -0.11 -24.67 -4.65
CA SER A 55 -1.21 -23.91 -5.26
C SER A 55 -1.94 -22.94 -4.33
N ASP A 56 -1.87 -23.12 -3.01
CA ASP A 56 -2.49 -22.22 -2.01
C ASP A 56 -1.51 -21.11 -1.57
N LEU A 57 -0.21 -21.38 -1.64
CA LEU A 57 0.85 -20.41 -1.34
C LEU A 57 1.07 -19.38 -2.45
N ILE A 58 0.82 -19.76 -3.71
CA ILE A 58 0.97 -18.89 -4.88
C ILE A 58 -0.37 -18.85 -5.62
N PRO A 59 -1.32 -18.01 -5.17
CA PRO A 59 -2.63 -17.85 -5.83
C PRO A 59 -2.49 -17.46 -7.31
N GLY A 60 -1.33 -16.87 -7.68
CA GLY A 60 -0.87 -16.63 -9.04
C GLY A 60 -1.09 -17.79 -10.01
N ILE A 61 -0.75 -18.99 -9.58
CA ILE A 61 -0.75 -20.19 -10.44
C ILE A 61 -2.19 -20.68 -10.69
N LYS A 62 -3.09 -20.46 -9.74
CA LYS A 62 -4.50 -20.88 -9.83
C LYS A 62 -5.26 -20.09 -10.90
N TRP A 63 -4.98 -18.79 -11.02
CA TRP A 63 -5.65 -17.94 -12.00
C TRP A 63 -5.12 -18.12 -13.42
N ILE A 64 -3.83 -18.45 -13.58
CA ILE A 64 -3.20 -18.81 -14.86
C ILE A 64 -3.78 -20.13 -15.40
N LYS A 65 -3.95 -21.15 -14.55
CA LYS A 65 -4.52 -22.45 -14.95
C LYS A 65 -5.96 -22.37 -15.46
N ASN A 66 -6.76 -21.43 -14.95
CA ASN A 66 -8.15 -21.21 -15.35
C ASN A 66 -8.31 -20.09 -16.40
N TYR A 67 -7.22 -19.69 -17.07
CA TYR A 67 -7.22 -18.55 -17.97
C TYR A 67 -7.81 -18.90 -19.35
N LYS A 68 -8.76 -18.07 -19.83
CA LYS A 68 -9.39 -18.25 -21.15
C LYS A 68 -8.55 -17.56 -22.22
N GLN A 69 -8.08 -18.31 -23.22
CA GLN A 69 -7.26 -17.77 -24.33
C GLN A 69 -7.93 -16.60 -25.07
N LYS A 70 -9.27 -16.54 -25.11
CA LYS A 70 -10.02 -15.43 -25.73
C LYS A 70 -9.71 -14.06 -25.08
N ARG A 71 -9.26 -14.03 -23.82
CA ARG A 71 -8.93 -12.79 -23.10
C ARG A 71 -7.48 -12.33 -23.32
N LEU A 72 -6.63 -13.16 -23.95
CA LEU A 72 -5.22 -12.83 -24.16
C LEU A 72 -5.02 -11.56 -24.98
N LEU A 73 -5.87 -11.34 -26.00
CA LEU A 73 -5.76 -10.17 -26.87
C LEU A 73 -6.06 -8.88 -26.10
N ASP A 74 -7.17 -8.87 -25.37
CA ASP A 74 -7.58 -7.72 -24.56
C ASP A 74 -6.55 -7.42 -23.45
N ASP A 75 -6.10 -8.46 -22.73
CA ASP A 75 -5.13 -8.31 -21.65
C ASP A 75 -3.73 -7.91 -22.18
N SER A 76 -3.34 -8.33 -23.40
CA SER A 76 -2.07 -7.92 -24.01
C SER A 76 -2.08 -6.44 -24.39
N ILE A 77 -3.18 -5.96 -24.97
CA ILE A 77 -3.35 -4.55 -25.30
C ILE A 77 -3.33 -3.70 -24.03
N CYS A 78 -4.10 -4.09 -23.00
CA CYS A 78 -4.09 -3.42 -21.70
C CYS A 78 -2.71 -3.44 -21.04
N GLY A 79 -1.97 -4.56 -21.12
CA GLY A 79 -0.62 -4.67 -20.58
C GLY A 79 0.39 -3.74 -21.27
N ILE A 80 0.30 -3.60 -22.60
CA ILE A 80 1.13 -2.65 -23.35
C ILE A 80 0.82 -1.21 -22.92
N PHE A 81 -0.46 -0.84 -22.82
CA PHE A 81 -0.85 0.50 -22.37
C PHE A 81 -0.39 0.79 -20.95
N LEU A 82 -0.54 -0.17 -20.03
CA LEU A 82 -0.10 -0.03 -18.65
C LEU A 82 1.43 0.12 -18.56
N GLY A 83 2.18 -0.66 -19.36
CA GLY A 83 3.62 -0.53 -19.47
C GLY A 83 4.05 0.84 -20.00
N LEU A 84 3.41 1.32 -21.08
CA LEU A 84 3.68 2.65 -21.63
C LEU A 84 3.35 3.77 -20.64
N PHE A 85 2.29 3.62 -19.83
CA PHE A 85 1.91 4.59 -18.81
C PHE A 85 2.85 4.59 -17.61
N SER A 86 3.38 3.43 -17.23
CA SER A 86 4.28 3.28 -16.08
C SER A 86 5.62 4.01 -16.27
N ILE A 87 6.08 4.19 -17.51
CA ILE A 87 7.34 4.89 -17.82
C ILE A 87 7.32 6.36 -17.38
N PRO A 88 6.41 7.23 -17.86
CA PRO A 88 6.34 8.62 -17.43
C PRO A 88 5.97 8.75 -15.94
N GLU A 89 5.13 7.86 -15.40
CA GLU A 89 4.78 7.82 -13.98
C GLU A 89 6.03 7.61 -13.10
N ALA A 90 6.85 6.61 -13.43
CA ALA A 90 8.08 6.30 -12.71
C ALA A 90 9.15 7.39 -12.88
N LEU A 91 9.27 7.98 -14.07
CA LEU A 91 10.19 9.09 -14.33
C LEU A 91 9.83 10.33 -13.49
N SER A 92 8.55 10.69 -13.44
CA SER A 92 8.08 11.85 -12.67
C SER A 92 8.23 11.62 -11.18
N CYS A 93 7.78 10.46 -10.66
CA CYS A 93 7.94 10.11 -9.25
C CYS A 93 9.41 10.02 -8.84
N GLY A 94 10.26 9.42 -9.68
CA GLY A 94 11.70 9.31 -9.46
C GLY A 94 12.42 10.65 -9.43
N HIS A 95 11.92 11.65 -10.18
CA HIS A 95 12.44 13.02 -10.13
C HIS A 95 12.00 13.77 -8.85
N LEU A 96 10.81 13.47 -8.32
CA LEU A 96 10.30 14.07 -7.08
C LEU A 96 10.97 13.51 -5.82
N THR A 97 11.39 12.25 -5.87
CA THR A 97 12.20 11.61 -4.83
C THR A 97 13.66 11.97 -5.07
N ASN A 98 14.28 12.75 -4.19
CA ASN A 98 15.71 13.12 -4.24
C ASN A 98 16.69 11.92 -4.12
N PHE A 99 16.24 10.69 -4.41
CA PHE A 99 16.98 9.43 -4.46
C PHE A 99 17.42 9.08 -5.90
N GLY A 100 16.83 9.70 -6.92
CA GLY A 100 17.18 9.52 -8.33
C GLY A 100 16.20 8.65 -9.12
N ILE A 101 16.20 8.83 -10.44
CA ILE A 101 15.22 8.24 -11.36
C ILE A 101 15.30 6.70 -11.42
N SER A 102 16.48 6.12 -11.23
CA SER A 102 16.69 4.66 -11.29
C SER A 102 15.83 3.91 -10.28
N TYR A 103 15.69 4.44 -9.06
CA TYR A 103 14.85 3.86 -8.01
C TYR A 103 13.36 3.90 -8.34
N GLY A 104 12.96 4.96 -9.07
CA GLY A 104 11.63 5.10 -9.67
C GLY A 104 11.26 3.91 -10.56
N LEU A 105 12.16 3.62 -11.49
CA LEU A 105 11.99 2.55 -12.48
C LEU A 105 12.07 1.16 -11.84
N TYR A 106 12.97 0.94 -10.88
CA TYR A 106 13.06 -0.35 -10.18
C TYR A 106 11.77 -0.67 -9.43
N THR A 107 11.22 0.30 -8.70
CA THR A 107 9.98 0.11 -7.93
C THR A 107 8.81 -0.18 -8.87
N SER A 108 8.68 0.57 -9.97
CA SER A 108 7.57 0.40 -10.92
C SER A 108 7.65 -0.90 -11.74
N PHE A 109 8.83 -1.51 -11.87
CA PHE A 109 8.99 -2.78 -12.60
C PHE A 109 8.85 -4.00 -11.69
N PHE A 110 9.54 -3.99 -10.54
CA PHE A 110 9.58 -5.16 -9.65
C PHE A 110 8.32 -5.30 -8.81
N ALA A 111 7.70 -4.22 -8.33
CA ALA A 111 6.48 -4.30 -7.52
C ALA A 111 5.31 -5.04 -8.23
N PRO A 112 4.95 -4.70 -9.49
CA PRO A 112 3.87 -5.41 -10.17
C PRO A 112 4.27 -6.85 -10.54
N LEU A 113 5.56 -7.10 -10.80
CA LEU A 113 6.06 -8.45 -11.09
C LEU A 113 5.91 -9.35 -9.86
N ILE A 114 6.35 -8.89 -8.70
CA ILE A 114 6.23 -9.60 -7.42
C ILE A 114 4.75 -9.81 -7.08
N TYR A 115 3.92 -8.78 -7.27
CA TYR A 115 2.48 -8.88 -7.06
C TYR A 115 1.78 -9.83 -8.04
N ALA A 116 2.25 -9.97 -9.29
CA ALA A 116 1.65 -10.91 -10.23
C ALA A 116 1.78 -12.39 -9.78
N PHE A 117 2.84 -12.72 -9.03
CA PHE A 117 3.04 -14.06 -8.48
C PHE A 117 2.31 -14.26 -7.14
N LEU A 118 2.46 -13.33 -6.21
CA LEU A 118 1.96 -13.44 -4.83
C LEU A 118 0.53 -12.90 -4.65
N GLY A 119 0.04 -12.12 -5.61
CA GLY A 119 -1.21 -11.39 -5.54
C GLY A 119 -2.44 -12.28 -5.68
N THR A 120 -3.46 -11.96 -4.89
CA THR A 120 -4.75 -12.64 -4.87
C THR A 120 -5.71 -12.10 -5.95
N SER A 121 -5.48 -10.88 -6.46
CA SER A 121 -6.32 -10.22 -7.45
C SER A 121 -5.65 -10.11 -8.82
N ARG A 122 -6.38 -10.49 -9.89
CA ARG A 122 -5.90 -10.49 -11.28
C ARG A 122 -5.87 -9.09 -11.93
N HIS A 123 -6.67 -8.15 -11.41
CA HIS A 123 -6.94 -6.88 -12.11
C HIS A 123 -6.18 -5.68 -11.52
N ILE A 124 -5.48 -5.87 -10.40
CA ILE A 124 -4.78 -4.78 -9.74
C ILE A 124 -3.30 -4.80 -10.11
N SER A 125 -2.78 -3.62 -10.42
CA SER A 125 -1.36 -3.40 -10.68
C SER A 125 -0.83 -2.50 -9.58
N LEU A 126 0.10 -3.02 -8.79
CA LEU A 126 0.82 -2.22 -7.79
C LEU A 126 2.05 -1.59 -8.44
N GLY A 127 2.18 -0.27 -8.30
CA GLY A 127 3.29 0.51 -8.85
C GLY A 127 3.75 1.60 -7.88
N MET A 128 4.52 2.54 -8.41
CA MET A 128 4.94 3.73 -7.67
C MET A 128 3.77 4.73 -7.56
N PHE A 129 3.58 5.36 -6.40
CA PHE A 129 2.58 6.42 -6.24
C PHE A 129 3.23 7.78 -5.97
N PHE A 130 2.63 8.86 -6.50
CA PHE A 130 3.11 10.22 -6.27
C PHE A 130 3.14 10.61 -4.79
N ILE A 131 2.10 10.22 -4.03
CA ILE A 131 1.98 10.56 -2.62
C ILE A 131 3.06 9.86 -1.79
N SER A 132 3.30 8.56 -2.04
CA SER A 132 4.36 7.82 -1.33
C SER A 132 5.74 8.39 -1.63
N SER A 133 6.00 8.70 -2.90
CA SER A 133 7.25 9.32 -3.37
C SER A 133 7.50 10.68 -2.70
N PHE A 134 6.47 11.52 -2.62
CA PHE A 134 6.54 12.82 -1.97
C PHE A 134 6.82 12.71 -0.46
N LEU A 135 6.13 11.79 0.23
CA LEU A 135 6.34 11.57 1.67
C LEU A 135 7.75 11.09 1.97
N ILE A 136 8.28 10.15 1.17
CA ILE A 136 9.66 9.66 1.31
C ILE A 136 10.66 10.80 1.10
N SER A 137 10.42 11.67 0.12
CA SER A 137 11.23 12.87 -0.11
C SER A 137 11.24 13.80 1.11
N LYS A 138 10.07 14.07 1.70
CA LYS A 138 9.95 14.88 2.92
C LYS A 138 10.64 14.27 4.13
N VAL A 139 10.56 12.96 4.30
CA VAL A 139 11.27 12.28 5.39
C VAL A 139 12.77 12.38 5.18
N LYS A 140 13.27 12.20 3.94
CA LYS A 140 14.68 12.39 3.61
C LYS A 140 15.15 13.80 3.96
N ASP A 141 14.46 14.82 3.47
CA ASP A 141 14.82 16.23 3.71
C ASP A 141 14.89 16.53 5.22
N ASN A 142 13.94 16.01 6.02
CA ASN A 142 13.94 16.22 7.48
C ASN A 142 15.11 15.49 8.18
N ILE A 143 15.45 14.27 7.76
CA ILE A 143 16.57 13.52 8.32
C ILE A 143 17.90 14.20 7.96
N GLU A 144 18.05 14.67 6.73
CA GLU A 144 19.26 15.37 6.27
C GLU A 144 19.51 16.65 7.07
N LEU A 145 18.45 17.43 7.34
CA LEU A 145 18.54 18.60 8.23
C LEU A 145 18.96 18.23 9.66
N TYR A 146 18.46 17.12 10.19
CA TYR A 146 18.81 16.65 11.54
C TYR A 146 20.26 16.17 11.63
N LEU A 147 20.79 15.55 10.56
CA LEU A 147 22.19 15.13 10.49
C LEU A 147 23.14 16.32 10.38
N ILE A 148 22.79 17.36 9.60
CA ILE A 148 23.59 18.58 9.49
C ILE A 148 23.68 19.32 10.84
N GLU A 149 22.61 19.31 11.64
CA GLU A 149 22.61 19.92 12.97
C GLU A 149 23.48 19.15 13.99
N ASN A 150 23.73 17.86 13.75
CA ASN A 150 24.47 16.95 14.64
C ASN A 150 25.67 16.28 13.94
N GLU A 151 26.38 17.01 13.08
CA GLU A 151 27.52 16.50 12.27
C GLU A 151 28.63 15.84 13.08
N ASP A 152 28.81 16.23 14.36
CA ASP A 152 29.88 15.70 15.22
C ASP A 152 29.54 14.33 15.86
N GLU A 153 28.28 13.87 15.79
CA GLU A 153 27.79 12.69 16.52
C GLU A 153 27.42 11.51 15.62
N TYR A 154 27.08 11.74 14.34
CA TYR A 154 26.62 10.69 13.43
C TYR A 154 27.46 10.64 12.14
N ASP A 155 27.81 9.42 11.72
CA ASP A 155 28.43 9.19 10.41
C ASP A 155 27.45 9.55 9.28
N GLU A 156 27.99 9.93 8.11
CA GLU A 156 27.22 10.24 6.91
C GLU A 156 26.39 9.02 6.45
N ILE A 157 25.09 9.05 6.72
CA ILE A 157 24.17 7.96 6.38
C ILE A 157 23.86 8.02 4.87
N SER A 158 24.05 6.89 4.18
CA SER A 158 23.69 6.77 2.77
C SER A 158 22.17 6.89 2.57
N SER A 159 21.75 7.60 1.52
CA SER A 159 20.35 7.68 1.12
C SER A 159 19.72 6.29 0.91
N GLU A 160 20.51 5.29 0.52
CA GLU A 160 20.04 3.91 0.31
C GLU A 160 19.64 3.23 1.64
N GLU A 161 20.32 3.55 2.73
CA GLU A 161 20.07 2.98 4.06
C GLU A 161 18.79 3.57 4.68
N ILE A 162 18.56 4.87 4.48
CA ILE A 162 17.31 5.53 4.88
C ILE A 162 16.13 4.89 4.14
N LEU A 163 16.26 4.73 2.81
CA LEU A 163 15.18 4.21 1.98
C LEU A 163 14.82 2.76 2.32
N THR A 164 15.82 1.90 2.55
CA THR A 164 15.61 0.49 2.92
C THR A 164 14.99 0.38 4.30
N THR A 165 15.41 1.19 5.27
CA THR A 165 14.83 1.22 6.63
C THR A 165 13.36 1.65 6.60
N ILE A 166 13.03 2.72 5.87
CA ILE A 166 11.64 3.19 5.72
C ILE A 166 10.79 2.13 5.02
N THR A 167 11.30 1.52 3.94
CA THR A 167 10.54 0.50 3.20
C THR A 167 10.29 -0.74 4.06
N PHE A 168 11.28 -1.18 4.83
CA PHE A 168 11.17 -2.32 5.72
C PHE A 168 10.18 -2.09 6.85
N THR A 169 10.26 -0.94 7.53
CA THR A 169 9.32 -0.56 8.59
C THR A 169 7.90 -0.40 8.06
N CYS A 170 7.70 0.24 6.90
CA CYS A 170 6.41 0.30 6.21
C CYS A 170 5.85 -1.09 5.92
N GLY A 171 6.68 -2.02 5.44
CA GLY A 171 6.27 -3.41 5.19
C GLY A 171 5.77 -4.12 6.45
N ILE A 172 6.49 -3.99 7.57
CA ILE A 172 6.07 -4.54 8.88
C ILE A 172 4.75 -3.91 9.33
N ILE A 173 4.61 -2.59 9.20
CA ILE A 173 3.39 -1.89 9.61
C ILE A 173 2.20 -2.33 8.73
N MET A 174 2.39 -2.49 7.42
CA MET A 174 1.34 -2.96 6.51
C MET A 174 0.88 -4.38 6.85
N ASP A 175 1.83 -5.27 7.15
CA ASP A 175 1.53 -6.64 7.60
C ASP A 175 0.73 -6.62 8.91
N LEU A 176 1.11 -5.75 9.86
CA LEU A 176 0.37 -5.56 11.11
C LEU A 176 -1.03 -4.94 10.94
N GLN A 177 -1.27 -4.19 9.86
CA GLN A 177 -2.53 -3.50 9.55
C GLN A 177 -3.52 -4.34 8.73
N GLN A 178 -3.06 -5.38 8.03
CA GLN A 178 -3.92 -6.22 7.18
C GLN A 178 -4.82 -7.22 7.95
N GLU A 179 -4.81 -7.16 9.29
CA GLU A 179 -5.73 -7.85 10.21
C GLU A 179 -6.43 -6.91 11.20
#